data_AF-A0A7J7QXV7-F1
#
_entry.id   AF-A0A7J7QXV7-F1
#
_cell.length_a   1.000
_cell.length_b   1.000
_cell.length_c   1.000
_cell.angle_alpha   90.00
_cell.angle_beta   90.00
_cell.angle_gamma   90.00
#
_symmetry.space_group_name_H-M   'P 1'
#
loop_
_entity.id
_entity.type
_entity.pdbx_description
1 polymer ?
#
loop_
_entity_poly.entity_id
_entity_poly.type
_entity_poly.pdbx_seq_one_letter_code
_entity_poly.pdbx_strand_id
1 'polypeptide(L)'
;MAISPDTEEFFINWLGQEVTGATLGIVGMGRIGYKVAQRARAFEMILYHNRKCRKLEEEEAVGATYCERLDYLLQRSDFVMLAVGLTPQTHGLIGRRELRLMKPLLFSSTLAEVC
;
A
#
# COMPACT_ATOMS: atom_id res chain seq x y z
N MET A 1 28.49 22.99 0.81
CA MET A 1 27.21 22.31 0.52
C MET A 1 27.53 20.83 0.42
N ALA A 2 27.28 20.05 1.47
CA ALA A 2 27.72 18.66 1.55
C ALA A 2 26.62 17.76 0.97
N ILE A 3 26.87 17.25 -0.23
CA ILE A 3 26.10 16.16 -0.86
C ILE A 3 26.93 14.88 -0.66
N SER A 4 26.34 13.86 -0.05
CA SER A 4 27.01 12.57 0.13
C SER A 4 27.22 11.89 -1.24
N PRO A 5 28.35 11.20 -1.46
CA PRO A 5 28.67 10.52 -2.72
C PRO A 5 27.66 9.44 -3.14
N ASP A 6 26.80 9.00 -2.21
CA ASP A 6 25.85 7.89 -2.38
C ASP A 6 24.49 8.33 -2.95
N THR A 7 24.38 9.57 -3.44
CA THR A 7 23.12 10.06 -4.01
C THR A 7 23.01 9.56 -5.45
N GLU A 8 22.42 8.37 -5.63
CA GLU A 8 22.03 7.90 -6.97
C GLU A 8 21.09 8.92 -7.63
N GLU A 9 21.35 9.26 -8.90
CA GLU A 9 20.47 10.11 -9.69
C GLU A 9 19.10 9.42 -9.83
N PHE A 10 18.15 9.86 -9.02
CA PHE A 10 16.77 9.42 -9.10
C PHE A 10 16.17 9.89 -10.44
N PHE A 11 15.84 8.95 -11.33
CA PHE A 11 14.97 9.21 -12.48
C PHE A 11 13.58 9.61 -11.95
N ILE A 12 13.33 10.92 -11.83
CA ILE A 12 12.01 11.45 -11.53
C ILE A 12 11.12 11.20 -12.74
N ASN A 13 10.25 10.18 -12.68
CA ASN A 13 9.17 10.05 -13.64
C ASN A 13 8.09 11.09 -13.33
N TRP A 14 8.26 12.31 -13.88
CA TRP A 14 7.34 13.44 -13.71
C TRP A 14 5.93 13.14 -14.27
N LEU A 15 5.76 12.09 -15.07
CA LEU A 15 4.48 11.72 -15.69
C LEU A 15 3.58 10.87 -14.78
N GLY A 16 4.07 10.46 -13.60
CA GLY A 16 3.36 9.57 -12.69
C GLY A 16 3.47 8.09 -13.06
N GLN A 17 2.97 7.21 -12.19
CA GLN A 17 2.97 5.77 -12.39
C GLN A 17 1.59 5.30 -12.85
N GLU A 18 1.56 4.40 -13.83
CA GLU A 18 0.31 3.83 -14.34
C GLU A 18 -0.37 2.97 -13.25
N VAL A 19 -1.67 3.18 -13.07
CA VAL A 19 -2.50 2.42 -12.12
C VAL A 19 -3.22 1.25 -12.78
N THR A 20 -3.44 1.33 -14.10
CA THR A 20 -3.98 0.23 -14.88
C THR A 20 -3.01 -0.95 -14.81
N GLY A 21 -3.49 -2.14 -14.44
CA GLY A 21 -2.63 -3.31 -14.27
C GLY A 21 -1.88 -3.38 -12.93
N ALA A 22 -1.94 -2.32 -12.10
CA ALA A 22 -1.25 -2.30 -10.82
C ALA A 22 -2.05 -3.00 -9.71
N THR A 23 -1.33 -3.45 -8.68
CA THR A 23 -1.88 -4.03 -7.46
C THR A 23 -1.92 -3.00 -6.33
N LEU A 24 -3.12 -2.70 -5.81
CA LEU A 24 -3.31 -1.88 -4.62
C LEU A 24 -3.37 -2.76 -3.37
N GLY A 25 -2.49 -2.51 -2.40
CA GLY A 25 -2.53 -3.09 -1.06
C GLY A 25 -3.14 -2.16 -0.04
N ILE A 26 -4.20 -2.58 0.64
CA ILE A 26 -4.85 -1.80 1.71
C ILE A 26 -4.58 -2.45 3.06
N VAL A 27 -3.81 -1.79 3.92
CA VAL A 27 -3.63 -2.19 5.32
C VAL A 27 -4.69 -1.46 6.14
N GLY A 28 -5.64 -2.19 6.73
CA GLY A 28 -6.75 -1.58 7.48
C GLY A 28 -7.98 -1.27 6.60
N MET A 29 -8.57 -2.28 5.96
CA MET A 29 -9.83 -2.15 5.21
C MET A 29 -11.06 -2.08 6.13
N GLY A 30 -11.11 -1.03 6.96
CA GLY A 30 -12.26 -0.65 7.79
C GLY A 30 -13.31 0.13 6.99
N ARG A 31 -13.84 1.23 7.54
CA ARG A 31 -14.81 2.07 6.82
C ARG A 31 -14.17 2.86 5.68
N ILE A 32 -12.99 3.46 5.93
CA ILE A 32 -12.26 4.28 4.95
C ILE A 32 -11.66 3.39 3.85
N GLY A 33 -10.86 2.39 4.23
CA GLY A 33 -10.24 1.48 3.26
C GLY A 33 -11.25 0.79 2.34
N TYR A 34 -12.44 0.44 2.85
CA TYR A 34 -13.50 -0.12 2.00
C TYR A 34 -14.04 0.91 0.99
N LYS A 35 -14.24 2.17 1.38
CA LYS A 35 -14.64 3.23 0.46
C LYS A 35 -13.58 3.55 -0.59
N VAL A 36 -12.31 3.36 -0.27
CA VAL A 36 -11.21 3.46 -1.23
C VAL A 36 -11.27 2.29 -2.20
N ALA A 37 -11.41 1.05 -1.72
CA ALA A 37 -11.57 -0.13 -2.57
C ALA A 37 -12.74 0.03 -3.58
N GLN A 38 -13.88 0.60 -3.13
CA GLN A 38 -15.02 0.89 -4.03
C GLN A 38 -14.67 1.84 -5.19
N ARG A 39 -13.69 2.73 -5.02
CA ARG A 39 -13.24 3.72 -6.01
C ARG A 39 -12.02 3.26 -6.80
N ALA A 40 -11.25 2.33 -6.26
CA ALA A 40 -10.02 1.78 -6.82
C ALA A 40 -10.26 0.81 -8.00
N ARG A 41 -11.31 1.04 -8.80
CA ARG A 41 -11.70 0.17 -9.93
C ARG A 41 -10.68 0.15 -11.08
N ALA A 42 -9.76 1.11 -11.11
CA ALA A 42 -8.71 1.19 -12.12
C ALA A 42 -7.55 0.21 -11.86
N PHE A 43 -7.43 -0.31 -10.63
CA PHE A 43 -6.42 -1.31 -10.28
C PHE A 43 -6.87 -2.68 -10.76
N GLU A 44 -5.93 -3.49 -11.25
CA GLU A 44 -6.21 -4.86 -11.68
C GLU A 44 -6.48 -5.77 -10.48
N MET A 45 -5.81 -5.51 -9.36
CA MET A 45 -5.93 -6.31 -8.16
C MET A 45 -5.95 -5.45 -6.90
N ILE A 46 -6.88 -5.77 -5.99
CA ILE A 46 -6.92 -5.19 -4.65
C ILE A 46 -6.59 -6.28 -3.65
N LEU A 47 -5.50 -6.12 -2.92
CA LEU A 47 -5.13 -6.93 -1.77
C LEU A 47 -5.42 -6.15 -0.50
N TYR A 48 -5.83 -6.83 0.57
CA TYR A 48 -6.02 -6.13 1.84
C TYR A 48 -5.61 -6.98 3.04
N HIS A 49 -5.15 -6.31 4.11
CA HIS A 49 -4.79 -6.96 5.36
C HIS A 49 -5.49 -6.27 6.53
N ASN A 50 -6.12 -7.08 7.40
CA ASN A 50 -6.79 -6.67 8.63
C ASN A 50 -6.49 -7.67 9.75
N ARG A 51 -6.70 -7.26 11.00
CA ARG A 51 -6.73 -8.20 12.15
C ARG A 51 -7.89 -9.20 12.07
N LYS A 52 -8.98 -8.82 11.41
CA LYS A 52 -10.16 -9.67 11.14
C LYS A 52 -10.57 -9.45 9.69
N CYS A 53 -10.73 -10.53 8.94
CA CYS A 53 -11.25 -10.46 7.57
C CYS A 53 -12.66 -9.86 7.56
N ARG A 54 -13.02 -9.30 6.40
CA ARG A 54 -14.38 -8.86 6.14
C ARG A 54 -15.25 -10.07 5.79
N LYS A 55 -16.54 -9.83 5.61
CA LYS A 55 -17.42 -10.86 5.05
C LYS A 55 -17.08 -11.05 3.58
N LEU A 56 -17.19 -12.29 3.09
CA LEU A 56 -16.88 -12.64 1.71
C LEU A 56 -17.67 -11.78 0.72
N GLU A 57 -18.94 -11.49 1.00
CA GLU A 57 -19.77 -10.69 0.08
C GLU A 57 -19.27 -9.24 -0.06
N GLU A 58 -18.65 -8.68 0.99
CA GLU A 58 -18.04 -7.36 0.93
C GLU A 58 -16.72 -7.38 0.14
N GLU A 59 -15.94 -8.46 0.24
CA GLU A 59 -14.72 -8.66 -0.53
C GLU A 59 -15.00 -8.75 -2.03
N GLU A 60 -15.96 -9.61 -2.40
CA GLU A 60 -16.39 -9.80 -3.79
C GLU A 60 -16.95 -8.52 -4.40
N ALA A 61 -17.72 -7.73 -3.64
CA ALA A 61 -18.32 -6.48 -4.12
C ALA A 61 -17.29 -5.41 -4.54
N VAL A 62 -16.05 -5.51 -4.07
CA VAL A 62 -14.95 -4.59 -4.44
C VAL A 62 -13.78 -5.30 -5.12
N GLY A 63 -13.89 -6.60 -5.40
CA GLY A 63 -12.81 -7.39 -5.99
C GLY A 63 -11.54 -7.44 -5.12
N ALA A 64 -11.68 -7.37 -3.80
CA ALA A 64 -10.55 -7.39 -2.87
C ALA A 64 -10.26 -8.80 -2.38
N THR A 65 -8.98 -9.14 -2.23
CA THR A 65 -8.53 -10.44 -1.69
C THR A 65 -7.87 -10.25 -0.34
N TYR A 66 -8.36 -10.97 0.67
CA TYR A 66 -7.77 -10.95 2.00
C TYR A 66 -6.38 -11.60 2.03
N CYS A 67 -5.43 -10.92 2.66
CA CYS A 67 -4.08 -11.40 2.93
C CYS A 67 -3.91 -11.60 4.44
N GLU A 68 -3.71 -12.84 4.87
CA GLU A 68 -3.48 -13.16 6.29
C GLU A 68 -2.21 -12.52 6.84
N ARG A 69 -1.17 -12.39 6.00
CA ARG A 69 0.12 -11.83 6.37
C ARG A 69 0.34 -10.47 5.74
N LEU A 70 0.69 -9.47 6.55
CA LEU A 70 1.09 -8.15 6.06
C LEU A 70 2.24 -8.24 5.05
N ASP A 71 3.28 -9.03 5.35
CA ASP A 71 4.45 -9.19 4.47
C ASP A 71 4.07 -9.65 3.05
N TYR A 72 3.03 -10.48 2.90
CA TYR A 72 2.56 -10.97 1.61
C TYR A 72 1.95 -9.85 0.78
N LEU A 73 1.15 -9.00 1.42
CA LEU A 73 0.56 -7.82 0.81
C LEU A 73 1.67 -6.86 0.36
N LEU A 74 2.62 -6.54 1.25
CA LEU A 74 3.71 -5.60 0.94
C LEU A 74 4.54 -6.03 -0.28
N GLN A 75 4.85 -7.31 -0.40
CA GLN A 75 5.66 -7.84 -1.52
C GLN A 75 4.93 -7.83 -2.87
N ARG A 76 3.59 -7.86 -2.87
CA ARG A 76 2.80 -7.94 -4.11
C ARG A 76 2.18 -6.62 -4.53
N SER A 77 2.04 -5.68 -3.61
CA SER A 77 1.46 -4.37 -3.89
C SER A 77 2.44 -3.45 -4.61
N ASP A 78 1.97 -2.84 -5.69
CA ASP A 78 2.65 -1.74 -6.36
C ASP A 78 2.37 -0.41 -5.63
N PHE A 79 1.19 -0.30 -5.02
CA PHE A 79 0.80 0.82 -4.17
C PHE A 79 0.30 0.29 -2.84
N VAL A 80 0.71 0.90 -1.72
CA VAL A 80 0.24 0.51 -0.38
C VAL A 80 -0.45 1.70 0.29
N MET A 81 -1.72 1.50 0.67
CA MET A 81 -2.49 2.43 1.47
C MET A 81 -2.57 1.94 2.92
N LEU A 82 -2.21 2.81 3.86
CA LEU A 82 -2.44 2.60 5.28
C LEU A 82 -3.73 3.31 5.69
N ALA A 83 -4.78 2.54 5.97
CA ALA A 83 -6.06 3.02 6.48
C ALA A 83 -6.32 2.47 7.90
N VAL A 84 -5.27 2.45 8.73
CA VAL A 84 -5.31 2.00 10.12
C VAL A 84 -5.36 3.18 11.08
N GLY A 85 -6.20 3.08 12.12
CA GLY A 85 -6.14 4.03 13.23
C GLY A 85 -4.81 3.90 13.97
N LEU A 86 -4.24 5.03 14.40
CA LEU A 86 -3.02 5.05 15.21
C LEU A 86 -3.31 4.55 16.63
N THR A 87 -2.72 3.41 16.98
CA THR A 87 -2.77 2.80 18.30
C THR A 87 -1.37 2.28 18.65
N PRO A 88 -1.08 1.90 19.91
CA PRO A 88 0.21 1.30 20.25
C PRO A 88 0.56 0.07 19.41
N GLN A 89 -0.44 -0.68 18.94
CA GLN A 89 -0.24 -1.87 18.09
C GLN A 89 0.03 -1.54 16.63
N THR A 90 -0.39 -0.36 16.14
CA THR A 90 -0.16 0.09 14.75
C THR A 90 0.96 1.12 14.66
N HIS A 91 1.47 1.59 15.81
CA HIS A 91 2.63 2.46 15.86
C HIS A 91 3.87 1.73 15.32
N GLY A 92 4.51 2.31 14.30
CA GLY A 92 5.66 1.69 13.63
C GLY A 92 5.31 0.44 12.82
N LEU A 93 4.03 0.24 12.46
CA LEU A 93 3.58 -0.90 11.65
C LEU A 93 4.37 -1.04 10.35
N ILE A 94 4.72 0.08 9.73
CA ILE A 94 5.62 0.13 8.57
C ILE A 94 6.94 0.76 9.02
N GLY A 95 7.93 -0.08 9.33
CA GLY A 95 9.29 0.32 9.67
C GLY A 95 10.28 -0.05 8.57
N ARG A 96 11.58 -0.04 8.91
CA ARG A 96 12.66 -0.37 7.97
C ARG A 96 12.60 -1.80 7.42
N ARG A 97 11.97 -2.74 8.14
CA ARG A 97 11.82 -4.12 7.66
C ARG A 97 10.76 -4.16 6.56
N GLU A 98 9.60 -3.58 6.83
CA GLU A 98 8.43 -3.55 5.95
C GLU A 98 8.72 -2.78 4.68
N LEU A 99 9.40 -1.64 4.77
CA LEU A 99 9.82 -0.87 3.60
C LEU A 99 10.75 -1.66 2.68
N ARG A 100 11.57 -2.58 3.21
CA ARG A 100 12.43 -3.47 2.42
C ARG A 100 11.68 -4.63 1.77
N LEU A 101 10.48 -4.95 2.25
CA LEU A 101 9.62 -5.99 1.67
C LEU A 101 8.76 -5.44 0.53
N MET A 102 8.53 -4.13 0.50
CA MET A 102 7.79 -3.50 -0.60
C MET A 102 8.55 -3.67 -1.91
N LYS A 103 7.81 -3.74 -3.02
CA LYS A 103 8.42 -3.64 -4.35
C LYS A 103 9.27 -2.37 -4.40
N PRO A 104 10.46 -2.39 -5.04
CA PRO A 104 11.26 -1.19 -5.23
C PRO A 104 10.40 -0.12 -5.88
N LEU A 105 10.03 0.89 -5.10
CA LEU A 105 9.32 2.04 -5.64
C LEU A 105 10.31 2.73 -6.57
N LEU A 106 9.95 2.92 -7.84
CA LEU A 106 10.79 3.63 -8.82
C LEU A 106 10.99 5.12 -8.44
N PHE A 107 10.56 5.53 -7.25
CA PHE A 107 10.62 6.87 -6.71
C PHE A 107 10.82 6.79 -5.19
N SER A 108 12.03 7.12 -4.72
CA SER A 108 12.37 7.24 -3.30
C SER A 108 11.87 8.56 -2.67
N SER A 109 10.67 9.03 -3.05
CA SER A 109 9.97 10.04 -2.27
C SER A 109 8.66 9.46 -1.78
N THR A 110 8.66 9.13 -0.50
CA THR A 110 7.47 8.79 0.27
C THR A 110 6.46 9.93 0.19
N LEU A 111 5.43 9.79 -0.65
CA LEU A 111 4.09 10.26 -0.28
C LEU A 111 3.36 9.08 0.35
N ALA A 112 3.75 8.76 1.58
CA ALA A 112 2.80 8.20 2.52
C ALA A 112 1.81 9.33 2.80
N GLU A 113 0.78 9.47 1.97
CA GLU A 113 -0.41 10.20 2.39
C GLU A 113 -1.05 9.39 3.50
N VAL A 114 -0.65 9.73 4.72
CA VAL A 114 -1.39 9.46 5.94
C VAL A 114 -2.71 10.21 5.80
N CYS A 115 -3.77 9.52 5.38
CA CYS A 115 -5.15 9.94 5.55
C CYS A 115 -5.83 9.04 6.58
#